data_AF-A0AA51TZL2-F1
#
_entry.id   AF-A0AA51TZL2-F1
#
_cell.length_a   1.000
_cell.length_b   1.000
_cell.length_c   1.000
_cell.angle_alpha   90.00
_cell.angle_beta   90.00
_cell.angle_gamma   90.00
#
_symmetry.space_group_name_H-M   'P 1'
#
loop_
_entity.id
_entity.type
_entity.pdbx_description
1 polymer ?
#
loop_
_entity_poly.entity_id
_entity_poly.type
_entity_poly.pdbx_seq_one_letter_code
_entity_poly.pdbx_strand_id
1 'polypeptide(L)'
;MKTLTRNELALMLVWTFRDQRVESAAKPHGDALALYCNVMALPVAEAATIVHHARSGDVPPSDPVALARWTRGMILLCDMLAQPMCSLSIAEADGKPAGLAA
;
A
#
# COMPACT_ATOMS: atom_id res chain seq x y z
N MET A 1 -9.46 11.05 10.24
CA MET A 1 -8.77 10.15 9.30
C MET A 1 -9.18 8.73 9.65
N LYS A 2 -9.63 7.92 8.68
CA LYS A 2 -10.08 6.55 8.94
C LYS A 2 -8.83 5.66 9.04
N THR A 3 -8.58 5.09 10.21
CA THR A 3 -7.52 4.08 10.38
C THR A 3 -7.93 2.83 9.61
N LEU A 4 -7.12 2.40 8.64
CA LEU A 4 -7.37 1.17 7.90
C LEU A 4 -7.25 -0.02 8.85
N THR A 5 -8.23 -0.92 8.81
CA THR A 5 -8.10 -2.23 9.46
C THR A 5 -7.03 -3.05 8.76
N ARG A 6 -6.49 -4.07 9.44
CA ARG A 6 -5.48 -4.97 8.88
C ARG A 6 -5.95 -5.63 7.57
N ASN A 7 -7.23 -5.98 7.48
CA ASN A 7 -7.81 -6.59 6.27
C ASN A 7 -7.97 -5.59 5.13
N GLU A 8 -8.41 -4.35 5.42
CA GLU A 8 -8.46 -3.29 4.40
C GLU A 8 -7.05 -2.98 3.88
N LEU A 9 -6.04 -2.93 4.75
CA LEU A 9 -4.65 -2.71 4.35
C LEU A 9 -4.11 -3.87 3.49
N ALA A 10 -4.42 -5.12 3.84
CA ALA A 10 -4.06 -6.28 3.03
C ALA A 10 -4.68 -6.20 1.61
N LEU A 11 -5.95 -5.82 1.50
CA LEU A 11 -6.60 -5.62 0.20
C LEU A 11 -5.98 -4.48 -0.59
N MET A 12 -5.66 -3.36 0.07
CA MET A 12 -4.98 -2.23 -0.55
C MET A 12 -3.58 -2.59 -1.05
N LEU A 13 -2.85 -3.45 -0.34
CA LEU A 13 -1.56 -3.96 -0.79
C LEU A 13 -1.70 -4.83 -2.04
N VAL A 14 -2.66 -5.76 -2.06
CA VAL A 14 -2.94 -6.58 -3.24
C VAL A 14 -3.27 -5.67 -4.43
N TRP A 15 -4.20 -4.73 -4.26
CA TRP A 15 -4.55 -3.77 -5.30
C TRP A 15 -3.33 -2.98 -5.79
N THR A 16 -2.52 -2.45 -4.88
CA THR A 16 -1.31 -1.64 -5.19
C THR A 16 -0.30 -2.42 -6.04
N PHE A 17 0.04 -3.64 -5.64
CA PHE A 17 1.12 -4.41 -6.26
C PHE A 17 0.65 -5.27 -7.44
N ARG A 18 -0.54 -5.86 -7.36
CA ARG A 18 -1.06 -6.79 -8.38
C ARG A 18 -1.86 -6.10 -9.47
N ASP A 19 -2.83 -5.28 -9.08
CA ASP A 19 -3.82 -4.73 -10.02
C ASP A 19 -3.30 -3.42 -10.62
N GLN A 20 -2.90 -2.49 -9.75
CA GLN A 20 -2.39 -1.18 -10.11
C GLN A 20 -0.95 -1.27 -10.66
N ARG A 21 -0.19 -2.30 -10.25
CA ARG A 21 1.20 -2.55 -10.66
C ARG A 21 2.10 -1.34 -10.49
N VAL A 22 2.07 -0.75 -9.29
CA VAL A 22 2.71 0.52 -8.92
C VAL A 22 4.15 0.68 -9.39
N GLU A 23 4.88 -0.43 -9.45
CA GLU A 23 6.31 -0.47 -9.80
C GLU A 23 6.58 -0.26 -11.29
N SER A 24 5.57 -0.46 -12.14
CA SER A 24 5.68 -0.39 -13.60
C SER A 24 4.67 0.56 -14.25
N ALA A 25 3.69 1.03 -13.49
CA ALA A 25 2.68 1.96 -13.99
C ALA A 25 3.32 3.31 -14.35
N ALA A 26 3.10 3.80 -15.57
CA ALA A 26 3.64 5.07 -16.03
C ALA A 26 3.11 6.29 -15.23
N LYS A 27 1.89 6.17 -14.69
CA LYS A 27 1.27 7.15 -13.79
C LYS A 27 0.56 6.41 -12.66
N PRO A 28 1.26 6.05 -11.58
CA PRO A 28 0.63 5.29 -10.52
C PRO A 28 -0.38 6.12 -9.74
N HIS A 29 -1.40 5.46 -9.19
CA HIS A 29 -2.35 6.14 -8.29
C HIS A 29 -1.60 6.66 -7.05
N GLY A 30 -1.97 7.86 -6.56
CA GLY A 30 -1.28 8.49 -5.42
C GLY A 30 -1.21 7.60 -4.19
N ASP A 31 -2.34 6.99 -3.80
CA ASP A 31 -2.37 6.05 -2.67
C ASP A 31 -1.53 4.78 -2.88
N ALA A 32 -1.49 4.26 -4.12
CA ALA A 32 -0.66 3.10 -4.45
C ALA A 32 0.82 3.45 -4.31
N LEU A 33 1.23 4.63 -4.81
CA LEU A 33 2.59 5.13 -4.68
C LEU A 33 2.98 5.36 -3.22
N ALA A 34 2.07 5.95 -2.43
CA ALA A 34 2.32 6.17 -1.02
C ALA A 34 2.43 4.85 -0.23
N LEU A 35 1.57 3.86 -0.52
CA LEU A 35 1.70 2.52 0.06
C LEU A 35 3.00 1.85 -0.35
N TYR A 36 3.40 1.93 -1.62
CA TYR A 36 4.69 1.44 -2.09
C TYR A 36 5.85 2.03 -1.31
N CYS A 37 5.90 3.36 -1.16
CA CYS A 37 6.95 4.03 -0.40
C CYS A 37 6.99 3.58 1.06
N ASN A 38 5.82 3.45 1.71
CA ASN A 38 5.77 2.96 3.09
C ASN A 38 6.26 1.51 3.21
N VAL A 39 5.92 0.63 2.26
CA VAL A 39 6.42 -0.76 2.23
C VAL A 39 7.92 -0.80 1.99
N MET A 40 8.46 0.05 1.10
CA MET A 40 9.91 0.12 0.83
C MET A 40 10.71 0.69 2.01
N ALA A 41 10.07 1.39 2.95
CA ALA A 41 10.69 1.87 4.17
C ALA A 41 10.72 0.81 5.30
N LEU A 42 10.03 -0.33 5.13
CA LEU A 42 10.11 -1.46 6.06
C LEU A 42 11.48 -2.17 5.96
N PRO A 43 11.86 -2.98 6.97
CA PRO A 43 13.04 -3.81 6.84
C PRO A 43 12.90 -4.78 5.65
N VAL A 44 14.02 -5.04 4.97
CA VAL A 44 14.06 -5.67 3.63
C VAL A 44 13.33 -7.00 3.57
N ALA A 45 13.43 -7.83 4.62
CA ALA A 45 12.79 -9.15 4.63
C ALA A 45 11.26 -9.04 4.67
N GLU A 46 10.73 -8.16 5.50
CA GLU A 46 9.30 -7.88 5.64
C GLU A 46 8.74 -7.21 4.40
N ALA A 47 9.46 -6.23 3.85
CA ALA A 47 9.09 -5.57 2.59
C ALA A 47 9.00 -6.59 1.45
N ALA A 48 10.04 -7.43 1.27
CA ALA A 48 10.07 -8.45 0.22
C ALA A 48 8.93 -9.46 0.38
N THR A 49 8.66 -9.92 1.60
CA THR A 49 7.53 -10.81 1.88
C THR A 49 6.20 -10.13 1.55
N ILE A 50 5.99 -8.88 1.95
CA ILE A 50 4.75 -8.15 1.65
C ILE A 50 4.56 -8.02 0.15
N VAL A 51 5.56 -7.55 -0.58
CA VAL A 51 5.48 -7.37 -2.03
C VAL A 51 5.21 -8.70 -2.73
N HIS A 52 5.95 -9.75 -2.37
CA HIS A 52 5.79 -11.06 -3.01
C HIS A 52 4.36 -11.60 -2.87
N HIS A 53 3.83 -11.60 -1.65
CA HIS A 53 2.49 -12.14 -1.37
C HIS A 53 1.36 -11.22 -1.83
N ALA A 54 1.55 -9.90 -1.79
CA ALA A 54 0.59 -8.96 -2.35
C ALA A 54 0.46 -9.13 -3.87
N ARG A 55 1.57 -9.33 -4.60
CA ARG A 55 1.55 -9.59 -6.05
C ARG A 55 0.82 -10.89 -6.40
N SER A 56 1.00 -11.95 -5.62
CA SER A 56 0.30 -13.23 -5.85
C SER A 56 -1.16 -13.21 -5.38
N GLY A 57 -1.54 -12.24 -4.55
CA GLY A 57 -2.83 -12.22 -3.85
C GLY A 57 -2.92 -13.28 -2.74
N ASP A 58 -1.81 -13.90 -2.35
CA ASP A 58 -1.73 -14.91 -1.30
C ASP A 58 -1.48 -14.25 0.06
N VAL A 59 -2.52 -13.60 0.59
CA VAL A 59 -2.43 -12.80 1.81
C VAL A 59 -3.53 -13.20 2.81
N PRO A 60 -3.20 -13.62 4.05
CA PRO A 60 -1.84 -13.85 4.56
C PRO A 60 -1.23 -15.16 4.03
N PRO A 61 0.11 -15.29 4.01
CA PRO A 61 0.78 -16.50 3.54
C PRO A 61 0.61 -17.69 4.49
N SER A 62 0.68 -18.90 3.94
CA SER A 62 0.56 -20.16 4.68
C SER A 62 1.87 -20.65 5.30
N ASP A 63 3.02 -20.31 4.72
CA ASP A 63 4.34 -20.65 5.28
C ASP A 63 4.55 -19.93 6.63
N PRO A 64 4.94 -20.63 7.71
CA PRO A 64 5.07 -20.02 9.04
C PRO A 64 6.08 -18.88 9.12
N VAL A 65 7.20 -18.96 8.37
CA VAL A 65 8.25 -17.93 8.38
C VAL A 65 7.78 -16.70 7.60
N ALA A 66 7.18 -16.91 6.44
CA ALA A 66 6.54 -15.85 5.66
C ALA A 66 5.39 -15.19 6.45
N LEU A 67 4.58 -15.96 7.18
CA LEU A 67 3.49 -15.45 8.01
C LEU A 67 4.00 -14.56 9.14
N ALA A 68 5.10 -14.94 9.80
CA ALA A 68 5.73 -14.12 10.83
C ALA A 68 6.24 -12.79 10.26
N ARG A 69 6.93 -12.83 9.12
CA ARG A 69 7.43 -11.62 8.42
C ARG A 69 6.30 -10.73 7.92
N TRP A 70 5.28 -11.32 7.29
CA TRP A 70 4.07 -10.63 6.86
C TRP A 70 3.39 -9.94 8.04
N THR A 71 3.19 -10.66 9.15
CA THR A 71 2.53 -10.11 10.34
C THR A 71 3.34 -8.96 10.93
N ARG A 72 4.65 -9.10 11.07
CA ARG A 72 5.52 -8.03 11.56
C ARG A 72 5.51 -6.81 10.63
N GLY A 73 5.64 -7.03 9.33
CA GLY A 73 5.60 -5.97 8.33
C GLY A 73 4.27 -5.22 8.35
N MET A 74 3.15 -5.93 8.47
CA MET A 74 1.81 -5.33 8.60
C MET A 74 1.67 -4.47 9.86
N ILE A 75 2.21 -4.91 11.00
CA ILE A 75 2.20 -4.11 12.24
C ILE A 75 2.98 -2.82 12.03
N LEU A 76 4.22 -2.92 11.53
CA LEU A 76 5.06 -1.76 11.27
C LEU A 76 4.42 -0.79 10.27
N LEU A 77 3.77 -1.32 9.24
CA LEU A 77 3.08 -0.52 8.23
C LEU A 77 1.87 0.21 8.83
N CYS A 78 1.06 -0.48 9.66
CA CYS A 78 -0.02 0.16 10.39
C CYS A 78 0.49 1.27 11.32
N ASP A 79 1.58 1.03 12.05
CA ASP A 79 2.18 2.00 12.96
C ASP A 79 2.68 3.24 12.18
N MET A 80 3.31 3.02 11.02
CA MET A 80 3.75 4.10 10.14
C MET A 80 2.58 4.92 9.59
N LEU A 81 1.53 4.26 9.09
CA LEU A 81 0.35 4.93 8.56
C LEU A 81 -0.46 5.67 9.62
N ALA A 82 -0.33 5.28 10.89
CA ALA A 82 -0.89 6.01 12.02
C ALA A 82 -0.12 7.30 12.36
N GLN A 83 1.11 7.48 11.84
CA GLN A 83 1.87 8.70 12.07
C GLN A 83 1.32 9.87 11.24
N PRO A 84 1.23 11.08 11.81
CA PRO A 84 0.59 12.23 11.18
C PRO A 84 1.26 12.74 9.89
N MET A 85 2.42 12.21 9.50
CA MET A 85 3.14 12.58 8.27
C MET A 85 2.99 11.58 7.10
N CYS A 86 2.37 10.41 7.32
CA CYS A 86 2.18 9.36 6.30
C CYS A 86 0.71 9.29 5.82
N SER A 87 0.08 10.45 5.56
CA SER A 87 -1.31 10.48 5.10
C SER A 87 -1.43 9.94 3.67
N LEU A 88 -2.11 8.80 3.50
CA LEU A 88 -2.65 8.37 2.20
C LEU A 88 -3.76 9.37 1.82
N SER A 89 -3.55 10.11 0.74
CA SER A 89 -4.50 11.13 0.29
C SER A 89 -5.60 10.43 -0.49
N ILE A 90 -6.58 9.87 0.20
CA ILE A 90 -7.89 9.53 -0.37
C ILE A 90 -8.61 10.87 -0.65
N ALA A 91 -8.13 11.60 -1.64
CA ALA A 91 -8.75 12.83 -2.12
C ALA A 91 -9.27 12.54 -3.52
N GLU A 92 -10.60 12.38 -3.56
CA GLU A 92 -11.53 12.47 -4.68
C GLU A 92 -10.93 12.63 -6.07
N ALA A 93 -11.30 11.71 -6.97
CA ALA A 93 -11.16 11.91 -8.40
C ALA A 93 -12.03 13.09 -8.84
N ASP A 94 -11.48 14.31 -8.85
CA ASP A 94 -12.10 15.43 -9.53
C ASP A 94 -11.05 16.21 -10.33
N GLY A 95 -10.93 15.81 -11.59
CA GLY A 95 -10.14 16.49 -12.61
C GLY A 95 -11.06 17.03 -13.71
N LYS A 96 -12.08 17.82 -13.35
CA LYS A 96 -12.76 18.70 -14.32
C LYS A 96 -11.82 19.88 -14.66
N PRO A 97 -11.44 20.12 -15.92
CA PRO A 97 -10.60 21.26 -16.25
C PRO A 97 -11.45 22.53 -16.20
N ALA A 98 -11.23 23.35 -15.17
CA ALA A 98 -11.70 24.72 -15.13
C ALA A 98 -10.59 25.63 -15.66
N GLY A 99 -10.79 26.22 -16.84
CA GLY A 99 -9.87 27.24 -17.34
C GLY A 99 -9.93 27.53 -18.83
N LEU A 100 -11.09 27.99 -19.34
CA LEU A 100 -11.08 29.01 -20.39
C LEU A 100 -12.38 29.80 -20.35
N ALA A 101 -12.37 30.90 -19.60
CA ALA A 101 -13.31 31.99 -19.73
C ALA A 101 -12.53 33.30 -19.53
N ALA A 102 -12.15 33.91 -20.65
CA ALA A 102 -12.08 35.36 -20.91
C ALA A 102 -11.54 35.56 -22.32
#